data_AF-A0A399XJ00-F1
#
_entry.id   AF-A0A399XJ00-F1
#
_cell.length_a   1.000
_cell.length_b   1.000
_cell.length_c   1.000
_cell.angle_alpha   90.00
_cell.angle_beta   90.00
_cell.angle_gamma   90.00
#
_symmetry.space_group_name_H-M   'P 1'
#
loop_
_entity.id
_entity.type
_entity.pdbx_description
1 polymer ?
#
loop_
_entity_poly.entity_id
_entity_poly.type
_entity_poly.pdbx_seq_one_letter_code
_entity_poly.pdbx_strand_id
1 'polypeptide(L)' 'MSAEEELSVEEAADLMSVSMPYVHRLLERGELRSLERAQVTRFLEVDRARRLAAIDALAAEAQELGLY' A
#
# COMPACT_ATOMS: atom_id res chain seq x y z
N MET A 1 26.89 5.34 -3.53
CA MET A 1 25.89 4.65 -4.37
C MET A 1 25.27 3.59 -3.50
N SER A 2 24.13 3.91 -2.88
CA SER A 2 23.38 2.90 -2.14
C SER A 2 22.78 1.98 -3.19
N ALA A 3 23.18 0.72 -3.24
CA ALA A 3 22.47 -0.26 -4.05
C ALA A 3 21.01 -0.21 -3.61
N GLU A 4 20.09 0.05 -4.54
CA GLU A 4 18.67 -0.16 -4.28
C GLU A 4 18.52 -1.61 -3.82
N GLU A 5 18.13 -1.78 -2.56
CA GLU A 5 17.94 -3.09 -1.96
C GLU A 5 16.68 -3.68 -2.58
N GLU A 6 16.88 -4.59 -3.54
CA GLU A 6 15.80 -5.41 -4.09
C GLU A 6 15.31 -6.33 -2.98
N LEU A 7 14.02 -6.24 -2.67
CA LEU A 7 13.38 -7.12 -1.69
C LEU A 7 12.96 -8.41 -2.37
N SER A 8 13.04 -9.51 -1.63
CA SER A 8 12.29 -10.71 -1.98
C SER A 8 10.78 -10.45 -1.83
N VAL A 9 9.97 -11.30 -2.45
CA VAL A 9 8.51 -11.26 -2.31
C VAL A 9 8.09 -11.43 -0.85
N GLU A 10 8.82 -12.26 -0.09
CA GLU A 10 8.60 -12.49 1.34
C GLU A 10 8.88 -11.22 2.15
N GLU A 11 10.05 -10.59 1.96
CA GLU A 11 10.41 -9.34 2.66
C GLU A 11 9.46 -8.19 2.31
N ALA A 12 9.01 -8.09 1.05
CA ALA A 12 8.02 -7.12 0.64
C ALA A 12 6.65 -7.40 1.28
N ALA A 13 6.24 -8.66 1.36
CA ALA A 13 4.99 -9.07 2.00
C ALA A 13 5.00 -8.72 3.49
N ASP A 14 6.11 -9.02 4.18
CA ASP A 14 6.30 -8.69 5.59
C ASP A 14 6.29 -7.18 5.82
N LEU A 15 7.04 -6.42 5.01
CA LEU A 15 7.08 -4.95 5.08
C LEU A 15 5.69 -4.33 4.87
N MET A 16 4.90 -4.90 3.96
CA MET A 16 3.55 -4.43 3.67
C MET A 16 2.50 -5.00 4.63
N SER A 17 2.86 -5.95 5.50
CA SER A 17 1.94 -6.71 6.37
C SER A 17 0.80 -7.37 5.59
N VAL A 18 1.13 -7.98 4.45
CA VAL A 18 0.20 -8.69 3.55
C VAL A 18 0.72 -10.09 3.23
N SER A 19 -0.06 -10.89 2.51
CA SER A 19 0.39 -12.20 2.07
C SER A 19 1.23 -12.13 0.79
N MET A 20 2.20 -13.05 0.61
CA MET A 20 2.98 -13.14 -0.64
C MET A 20 2.13 -13.23 -1.91
N PRO A 21 1.01 -14.00 -1.97
CA PRO A 21 0.13 -14.01 -3.14
C PRO A 21 -0.48 -12.64 -3.45
N TYR A 22 -0.67 -11.78 -2.44
CA TYR A 22 -1.13 -10.43 -2.67
C TYR A 22 -0.05 -9.56 -3.34
N VAL A 23 1.21 -9.67 -2.90
CA VAL A 23 2.34 -8.98 -3.55
C VAL A 23 2.48 -9.40 -5.01
N HIS A 24 2.35 -10.70 -5.30
CA HIS A 24 2.33 -11.18 -6.69
C HIS A 24 1.22 -10.53 -7.53
N ARG A 25 -0.01 -10.45 -6.99
CA ARG A 25 -1.10 -9.77 -7.68
C ARG A 25 -0.85 -8.28 -7.92
N LEU A 26 -0.18 -7.59 -6.99
CA LEU A 26 0.19 -6.19 -7.19
C LEU A 26 1.16 -6.00 -8.35
N LEU A 27 2.14 -6.91 -8.48
CA LEU A 27 3.07 -6.93 -9.61
C LEU A 27 2.35 -7.27 -10.93
N GLU A 28 1.53 -8.32 -10.94
CA GLU A 28 0.75 -8.73 -12.12
C GLU A 28 -0.17 -7.62 -12.64
N ARG A 29 -0.76 -6.83 -11.74
CA ARG A 29 -1.64 -5.71 -12.06
C ARG A 29 -0.87 -4.42 -12.41
N GLY A 30 0.45 -4.41 -12.25
CA GLY A 30 1.28 -3.21 -12.42
C GLY A 30 1.02 -2.12 -11.38
N GLU A 31 0.33 -2.44 -10.29
CA GLU A 31 0.13 -1.55 -9.14
C GLU A 31 1.46 -1.34 -8.40
N LEU A 32 2.28 -2.38 -8.35
CA LEU A 32 3.68 -2.34 -7.97
C LEU A 32 4.54 -2.65 -9.21
N ARG A 33 5.58 -1.86 -9.47
CA ARG A 33 6.41 -1.99 -10.69
C ARG A 33 7.67 -2.84 -10.50
N SER A 34 8.21 -2.87 -9.28
CA SER A 34 9.43 -3.58 -8.88
C SER A 34 9.38 -3.85 -7.37
N LEU A 35 10.25 -4.74 -6.87
CA LEU A 35 10.41 -5.00 -5.43
C LEU A 35 11.59 -4.23 -4.84
N GLU A 36 12.12 -3.24 -5.54
CA GLU A 36 13.03 -2.25 -4.97
C GLU A 36 12.41 -1.63 -3.70
N ARG A 37 13.13 -1.63 -2.59
CA ARG A 37 12.64 -1.12 -1.30
C ARG A 37 12.00 0.26 -1.43
N ALA A 38 12.61 1.16 -2.18
CA ALA A 38 12.09 2.51 -2.41
C ALA A 38 10.70 2.51 -3.07
N GLN A 39 10.48 1.63 -4.04
CA GLN A 39 9.21 1.48 -4.73
C GLN A 39 8.13 0.88 -3.81
N VAL A 40 8.49 -0.12 -3.01
CA VAL A 40 7.57 -0.74 -2.03
C VAL A 40 7.18 0.27 -0.94
N THR A 41 8.14 1.02 -0.40
CA THR A 41 7.86 2.08 0.58
C THR A 41 6.96 3.16 -0.01
N ARG A 42 7.23 3.62 -1.23
CA ARG A 42 6.39 4.60 -1.92
C ARG A 42 4.95 4.08 -2.12
N PHE A 43 4.80 2.81 -2.47
CA PHE A 43 3.48 2.20 -2.59
C PHE A 43 2.70 2.27 -1.27
N LEU A 44 3.35 1.93 -0.14
CA LEU A 44 2.75 1.99 1.19
C LEU A 44 2.31 3.40 1.59
N GLU A 45 3.11 4.41 1.31
CA GLU A 45 2.76 5.81 1.61
C GLU A 45 1.52 6.25 0.84
N VAL A 46 1.45 5.94 -0.46
CA VAL A 46 0.31 6.26 -1.31
C VAL A 46 -0.93 5.49 -0.85
N ASP A 47 -0.81 4.20 -0.55
CA ASP A 47 -1.93 3.39 -0.09
C ASP A 47 -2.47 3.87 1.26
N ARG A 48 -1.58 4.21 2.20
CA ARG A 48 -1.97 4.81 3.50
C ARG A 48 -2.73 6.12 3.30
N ALA A 49 -2.25 7.00 2.43
CA ALA A 49 -2.92 8.27 2.15
C ALA A 49 -4.32 8.05 1.56
N ARG A 50 -4.48 7.07 0.65
CA ARG A 50 -5.79 6.69 0.10
C ARG A 50 -6.75 6.17 1.17
N ARG A 51 -6.27 5.31 2.07
CA ARG A 51 -7.09 4.76 3.17
C ARG A 51 -7.55 5.85 4.12
N LEU A 52 -6.67 6.79 4.49
CA LEU A 52 -7.03 7.92 5.34
C LEU A 52 -8.09 8.81 4.66
N ALA A 53 -7.90 9.16 3.39
CA ALA A 53 -8.88 9.94 2.65
C ALA A 53 -10.25 9.24 2.55
N ALA A 54 -10.27 7.91 2.41
CA ALA A 54 -11.51 7.14 2.42
C ALA A 54 -12.19 7.16 3.80
N ILE A 55 -11.43 7.06 4.90
CA ILE A 55 -11.96 7.19 6.26
C ILE A 55 -12.55 8.58 6.47
N ASP A 56 -11.84 9.64 6.06
CA ASP A 56 -12.33 11.01 6.19
C ASP A 56 -13.62 11.22 5.38
N ALA A 57 -13.71 10.66 4.18
CA ALA A 57 -14.91 10.71 3.36
C ALA A 57 -16.09 9.96 4.01
N LEU A 58 -15.85 8.76 4.56
CA LEU A 58 -16.87 8.00 5.28
C LEU A 58 -17.33 8.70 6.55
N ALA A 59 -16.43 9.37 7.27
CA ALA A 59 -16.76 10.15 8.45
C ALA A 59 -17.62 11.37 8.11
N ALA A 60 -17.29 12.06 7.01
CA ALA A 60 -18.10 13.17 6.50
C ALA A 60 -19.51 12.70 6.10
N GLU A 61 -19.62 11.59 5.36
CA GLU A 61 -20.91 11.00 4.99
C GLU A 61 -21.73 10.60 6.22
N ALA A 62 -21.10 9.99 7.23
CA ALA A 62 -21.79 9.62 8.47
C ALA A 62 -22.31 10.84 9.25
N GLN A 63 -21.57 11.96 9.24
CA GLN A 63 -22.00 13.22 9.84
C GLN A 63 -23.20 13.82 9.10
N GLU A 64 -23.20 13.79 7.76
CA GLU A 64 -24.34 14.24 6.96
C GLU A 64 -25.61 13.41 7.22
N LEU A 65 -25.44 12.12 7.46
CA LEU A 65 -26.53 11.19 7.79
C LEU A 65 -26.97 11.25 9.27
N GLY A 66 -26.30 12.05 10.11
CA GLY A 66 -26.57 12.16 11.55
C GLY A 66 -26.27 10.88 12.34
N LEU A 67 -25.35 10.05 11.83
CA LEU A 67 -24.90 8.81 12.47
C LEU A 67 -23.73 9.04 13.44
N TYR A 68 -23.13 10.24 13.43
CA TYR A 68 -22.08 10.72 14.31
C TYR A 68 -22.28 12.19 14.68
#